data_AF-A0A377ZVH8-F1
#
_entry.id   AF-A0A377ZVH8-F1
#
_cell.length_a   1.000
_cell.length_b   1.000
_cell.length_c   1.000
_cell.angle_alpha   90.00
_cell.angle_beta   90.00
_cell.angle_gamma   90.00
#
_symmetry.space_group_name_H-M   'P 1'
#
loop_
_entity.id
_entity.type
_entity.pdbx_description
1 polymer ?
#
loop_
_entity_poly.entity_id
_entity_poly.type
_entity_poly.pdbx_seq_one_letter_code
_entity_poly.pdbx_strand_id
1 'polypeptide(L)' 'MNIAWLAFNTAKPPLDNPEVRHALALAINNQRLMQSIYYGTAETAASMLPRASWAYDNDAKITEYNPQEARAA' A
#
# COMPACT_ATOMS: atom_id res chain seq x y z
N MET A 1 1.56 -4.39 18.12
CA MET A 1 2.01 -3.96 16.78
C MET A 1 1.02 -4.52 15.78
N ASN A 2 0.42 -3.69 14.95
CA ASN A 2 -0.65 -4.05 14.02
C ASN A 2 -0.29 -3.54 12.61
N ILE A 3 -1.15 -3.84 11.65
CA ILE A 3 -1.06 -3.32 10.30
C ILE A 3 -2.44 -2.84 9.86
N ALA A 4 -2.46 -1.76 9.08
CA ALA A 4 -3.65 -1.23 8.42
C ALA A 4 -3.45 -1.30 6.91
N TRP A 5 -4.51 -1.62 6.17
CA TRP A 5 -4.50 -1.67 4.71
C TRP A 5 -5.85 -1.20 4.16
N LEU A 6 -5.83 -0.75 2.91
CA LEU A 6 -7.04 -0.50 2.14
C LEU A 6 -7.42 -1.78 1.42
N ALA A 7 -8.51 -2.43 1.84
CA ALA A 7 -9.02 -3.60 1.16
C ALA A 7 -9.90 -3.17 -0.03
N PHE A 8 -9.69 -3.80 -1.19
CA PHE A 8 -10.55 -3.64 -2.35
C PHE A 8 -11.65 -4.69 -2.34
N ASN A 9 -12.88 -4.30 -2.67
CA ASN A 9 -13.92 -5.27 -2.97
C ASN A 9 -13.73 -5.79 -4.40
N THR A 10 -13.00 -6.90 -4.54
CA THR A 10 -12.61 -7.48 -5.83
C THR A 10 -13.76 -8.12 -6.61
N ALA A 11 -15.00 -8.08 -6.10
CA ALA A 11 -16.20 -8.55 -6.78
C ALA A 11 -17.04 -7.41 -7.40
N LYS A 12 -16.58 -6.15 -7.27
CA LYS A 12 -17.31 -4.97 -7.75
C LYS A 12 -16.50 -4.23 -8.81
N PRO A 13 -17.03 -4.05 -10.04
CA PRO A 13 -16.39 -3.20 -11.04
C PRO A 13 -16.20 -1.75 -10.56
N PRO A 14 -15.07 -1.08 -10.90
CA PRO A 14 -13.92 -1.58 -11.67
C PRO A 14 -12.81 -2.24 -10.81
N LEU A 15 -13.06 -2.50 -9.52
CA LEU A 15 -12.06 -3.04 -8.58
C LEU A 15 -11.85 -4.56 -8.71
N ASP A 16 -12.66 -5.23 -9.51
CA ASP A 16 -12.46 -6.61 -9.94
C ASP A 16 -11.24 -6.75 -10.88
N ASN A 17 -10.91 -5.71 -11.66
CA ASN A 17 -9.71 -5.65 -12.49
C ASN A 17 -8.43 -5.45 -11.62
N PRO A 18 -7.45 -6.37 -11.67
CA PRO A 18 -6.16 -6.20 -10.98
C PRO A 18 -5.39 -4.94 -11.37
N GLU A 19 -5.40 -4.54 -12.65
CA GLU A 19 -4.66 -3.36 -13.13
C GLU A 19 -5.18 -2.08 -12.47
N VAL A 20 -6.51 -1.96 -12.29
CA VAL A 20 -7.13 -0.85 -11.58
C VAL A 20 -6.67 -0.80 -10.12
N ARG A 21 -6.52 -1.94 -9.46
CA ARG A 21 -6.03 -1.98 -8.07
C ARG A 21 -4.55 -1.62 -7.97
N HIS A 22 -3.72 -2.06 -8.92
CA HIS A 22 -2.31 -1.66 -9.00
C HIS A 22 -2.17 -0.15 -9.24
N ALA A 23 -2.96 0.40 -10.16
CA ALA A 23 -3.05 1.83 -10.40
C ALA A 23 -3.41 2.63 -9.14
N LEU A 24 -4.43 2.18 -8.41
CA LEU A 24 -4.84 2.80 -7.15
C LEU A 24 -3.74 2.72 -6.09
N ALA A 25 -3.00 1.61 -6.00
CA ALA A 25 -1.89 1.46 -5.06
C ALA A 25 -0.74 2.45 -5.36
N LEU A 26 -0.36 2.59 -6.63
CA LEU A 26 0.66 3.55 -7.09
C LEU A 26 0.23 5.01 -6.88
N ALA A 27 -1.07 5.29 -6.88
CA ALA A 27 -1.61 6.62 -6.65
C ALA A 27 -1.58 7.06 -5.17
N ILE A 28 -1.23 6.18 -4.22
CA ILE A 28 -1.24 6.50 -2.78
C ILE A 28 0.15 6.96 -2.32
N ASN A 29 0.22 8.20 -1.83
CA ASN A 29 1.46 8.75 -1.25
C ASN A 29 1.60 8.34 0.23
N ASN A 30 2.20 7.17 0.47
CA ASN A 30 2.40 6.65 1.83
C ASN A 30 3.28 7.58 2.68
N GLN A 31 4.32 8.20 2.12
CA GLN A 31 5.18 9.12 2.88
C GLN A 31 4.37 10.31 3.45
N ARG A 32 3.50 10.91 2.63
CA ARG A 32 2.61 11.98 3.08
C ARG A 32 1.64 11.49 4.16
N LEU A 33 1.04 10.30 4.00
CA LEU A 33 0.13 9.73 5.00
C LEU A 33 0.83 9.51 6.35
N MET A 34 2.06 9.00 6.35
CA MET A 34 2.83 8.80 7.57
C MET A 34 3.09 10.11 8.31
N GLN A 35 3.35 11.20 7.57
CA GLN A 35 3.56 12.52 8.16
C GLN A 35 2.25 13.16 8.66
N SER A 36 1.19 13.13 7.86
CA SER A 36 -0.03 13.90 8.14
C SER A 36 -1.04 13.19 9.05
N ILE A 37 -1.05 11.85 9.07
CA ILE A 37 -2.01 11.07 9.86
C ILE A 37 -1.33 10.44 11.06
N TYR A 38 -0.16 9.82 10.83
CA TYR A 38 0.54 9.06 11.87
C TYR A 38 1.58 9.89 12.62
N TYR A 39 1.81 11.16 12.23
CA TYR A 39 2.75 12.06 12.89
C TYR A 39 4.15 11.45 13.13
N GLY A 40 4.62 10.62 12.20
CA GLY A 40 5.93 9.95 12.29
C GLY A 40 6.00 8.77 13.28
N THR A 41 4.88 8.35 13.86
CA THR A 41 4.82 7.22 14.82
C THR A 41 4.60 5.86 14.17
N ALA A 42 4.33 5.83 12.86
CA ALA A 42 4.17 4.60 12.08
C ALA A 42 5.15 4.54 10.91
N GLU A 43 5.39 3.32 10.41
CA GLU A 43 6.19 3.06 9.22
C GLU A 43 5.31 2.59 8.05
N THR A 44 5.77 2.84 6.82
CA THR A 44 5.09 2.32 5.63
C THR A 44 5.29 0.81 5.54
N ALA A 45 4.18 0.07 5.43
CA ALA A 45 4.21 -1.37 5.30
C ALA A 45 4.71 -1.80 3.91
N ALA A 46 5.66 -2.74 3.88
CA ALA A 46 6.13 -3.41 2.68
C ALA A 46 5.49 -4.79 2.46
N SER A 47 4.83 -5.32 3.50
CA SER A 47 4.22 -6.65 3.53
C SER A 47 2.98 -6.64 4.42
N MET A 48 2.15 -7.67 4.32
CA MET A 48 1.03 -7.90 5.22
C MET A 48 1.47 -8.24 6.65
N LEU A 49 2.70 -8.77 6.80
CA LEU A 49 3.28 -9.02 8.11
C LEU A 49 4.11 -7.81 8.56
N PRO A 50 4.02 -7.41 9.84
CA PRO A 50 4.88 -6.36 10.36
C PRO A 50 6.31 -6.86 10.54
N ARG A 51 7.30 -5.97 10.55
CA ARG A 51 8.75 -6.32 10.61
C ARG A 51 9.14 -7.19 11.81
N ALA A 52 8.47 -7.05 12.97
CA ALA A 52 8.77 -7.88 14.14
C ALA A 52 8.15 -9.29 14.06
N SER A 53 7.39 -9.62 13.01
CA SER A 53 6.94 -10.99 12.77
C SER A 53 8.14 -11.87 12.43
N TRP A 54 8.22 -13.06 13.03
CA TRP A 54 9.27 -14.05 12.71
C TRP A 54 9.24 -14.50 11.24
N ALA A 55 8.09 -14.37 10.58
CA ALA A 55 7.86 -14.75 9.20
C ALA A 55 7.92 -13.55 8.23
N TYR A 56 8.41 -12.39 8.68
CA TYR A 56 8.56 -11.24 7.81
C TYR A 56 9.61 -11.51 6.72
N ASP A 57 9.22 -11.26 5.47
CA ASP A 57 10.14 -11.29 4.33
C ASP A 57 10.94 -9.99 4.29
N ASN A 58 12.26 -10.09 4.46
CA ASN A 58 13.16 -8.93 4.48
C ASN A 58 13.40 -8.34 3.08
N ASP A 59 13.07 -9.08 2.02
CA ASP A 59 13.20 -8.61 0.64
C ASP A 59 11.92 -7.90 0.15
N ALA A 60 10.87 -7.84 0.98
CA ALA A 60 9.62 -7.17 0.66
C ALA A 60 9.82 -5.67 0.38
N LYS A 61 9.21 -5.18 -0.69
CA LYS A 61 9.36 -3.80 -1.17
C LYS A 61 8.08 -3.00 -0.95
N ILE A 62 8.25 -1.74 -0.55
CA ILE A 62 7.15 -0.79 -0.46
C ILE A 62 6.70 -0.44 -1.89
N THR A 63 5.39 -0.45 -2.12
CA THR A 63 4.82 0.09 -3.36
C THR A 63 5.15 1.58 -3.48
N GLU A 64 5.77 1.96 -4.59
CA GLU A 64 6.17 3.33 -4.84
C GLU A 64 4.97 4.25 -5.12
N TYR A 65 5.13 5.54 -4.78
CA TYR A 65 4.16 6.55 -5.17
C TYR A 65 4.47 7.05 -6.58
N ASN A 66 3.73 6.57 -7.57
CA ASN A 66 3.89 6.95 -8.98
C ASN A 66 2.54 7.31 -9.64
N PRO A 67 2.08 8.57 -9.50
CA PRO A 67 0.83 9.03 -10.12
C PRO A 67 0.83 9.04 -11.65
N GLN A 68 2.01 9.07 -12.28
CA GLN A 68 2.11 9.07 -13.74
C GLN A 68 1.79 7.68 -14.28
N GLU A 69 2.44 6.65 -13.72
CA GLU A 69 2.16 5.26 -14.05
C GLU A 69 0.75 4.83 -13.64
N ALA A 70 0.27 5.30 -12.48
CA ALA A 70 -1.11 5.05 -12.05
C ALA A 70 -2.18 5.53 -13.04
N ARG A 71 -1.91 6.58 -13.82
CA ARG A 71 -2.87 7.11 -14.82
C ARG A 71 -2.77 6.43 -16.18
N ALA A 72 -1.71 5.67 -16.41
CA ALA A 72 -1.49 4.96 -17.67
C ALA A 72 -2.25 3.62 -17.73
N ALA A 73 -2.76 3.16 -16.60
CA ALA A 73 -3.52 1.91 -16.42
C ALA A 73 -5.03 2.06 -16.71
#